data_AF-A0A6C8H628-F1
#
_entry.id   AF-A0A6C8H628-F1
#
_cell.length_a   1.000
_cell.length_b   1.000
_cell.length_c   1.000
_cell.angle_alpha   90.00
_cell.angle_beta   90.00
_cell.angle_gamma   90.00
#
_symmetry.space_group_name_H-M   'P 1'
#
loop_
_entity.id
_entity.type
_entity.pdbx_description
1 polymer ?
#
loop_
_entity_poly.entity_id
_entity_poly.type
_entity_poly.pdbx_seq_one_letter_code
_entity_poly.pdbx_strand_id
1 'polypeptide(L)'
;MCGEDFAEGWRGTYDSEMGAKKAILRGGGSLEKVFARYLDEVPVKLAQRGDIAIVENSGARCAGVVYSGVVWVPGENGLVRLRVKPLSVWRVR
;
A
#
# COMPACT_ATOMS: atom_id res chain seq x y z
N MET A 1 16.55 6.60 -7.88
CA MET A 1 15.59 7.62 -7.44
C MET A 1 14.59 7.75 -8.57
N CYS A 2 13.37 7.20 -8.44
CA CYS A 2 12.32 7.49 -9.42
C CYS A 2 11.93 8.95 -9.23
N GLY A 3 11.86 9.74 -10.30
CA GLY A 3 11.77 11.21 -10.25
C GLY A 3 10.45 11.77 -9.71
N GLU A 4 9.60 10.94 -9.10
CA GLU A 4 8.28 11.31 -8.61
C GLU A 4 8.09 10.83 -7.17
N ASP A 5 7.70 11.75 -6.29
CA ASP A 5 7.41 11.47 -4.88
C ASP A 5 5.90 11.52 -4.62
N PHE A 6 5.22 10.39 -4.86
CA PHE A 6 3.78 10.26 -4.61
C PHE A 6 3.37 10.51 -3.15
N ALA A 7 4.32 10.43 -2.21
CA ALA A 7 4.08 10.56 -0.79
C ALA A 7 4.41 11.96 -0.24
N GLU A 8 4.86 12.91 -1.06
CA GLU A 8 5.26 14.26 -0.61
C GLU A 8 4.17 14.94 0.21
N GLY A 9 2.93 14.97 -0.28
CA GLY A 9 1.78 15.58 0.41
C GLY A 9 1.22 14.78 1.59
N TRP A 10 1.78 13.61 1.90
CA TRP A 10 1.35 12.73 3.00
C TRP A 10 2.40 12.62 4.09
N ARG A 11 3.68 12.74 3.72
CA ARG A 11 4.81 12.52 4.63
C ARG A 11 4.83 13.62 5.69
N GLY A 12 4.89 13.22 6.95
CA GLY A 12 4.94 14.15 8.08
C GLY A 12 3.61 14.83 8.41
N THR A 13 2.51 14.50 7.72
CA THR A 13 1.18 15.09 8.05
C THR A 13 0.45 14.34 9.17
N TYR A 14 1.03 13.26 9.68
CA TYR A 14 0.51 12.44 10.76
C TYR A 14 1.66 11.78 11.54
N ASP A 15 1.43 11.51 12.83
CA ASP A 15 2.39 10.91 13.77
C ASP A 15 1.79 9.75 14.59
N SER A 16 0.51 9.43 14.35
CA SER A 16 -0.27 8.45 15.10
C SER A 16 -1.15 7.65 14.16
N GLU A 17 -1.54 6.44 14.59
CA GLU A 17 -2.44 5.56 13.83
C GLU A 17 -3.77 6.24 13.49
N MET A 18 -4.36 6.93 14.47
CA MET A 18 -5.60 7.70 14.26
C MET A 18 -5.39 8.86 13.28
N GLY A 19 -4.24 9.55 13.33
CA GLY A 19 -3.87 10.59 12.39
C GLY A 19 -3.75 10.06 10.95
N ALA A 20 -3.05 8.93 10.77
CA ALA A 20 -2.91 8.25 9.49
C ALA A 20 -4.29 7.86 8.91
N LYS A 21 -5.17 7.28 9.73
CA LYS A 21 -6.53 6.94 9.32
C LYS A 21 -7.31 8.17 8.86
N LYS A 22 -7.22 9.29 9.58
CA LYS A 22 -7.86 10.56 9.19
C LYS A 22 -7.29 11.10 7.87
N ALA A 23 -5.98 11.00 7.67
CA ALA A 23 -5.33 11.41 6.42
C ALA A 23 -5.88 10.60 5.24
N ILE A 24 -5.96 9.27 5.35
CA ILE A 24 -6.55 8.41 4.31
C ILE A 24 -8.02 8.77 4.05
N LEU A 25 -8.81 8.96 5.10
CA LEU A 25 -10.23 9.32 4.97
C LEU A 25 -10.43 10.63 4.20
N ARG A 26 -9.62 11.66 4.51
CA ARG A 26 -9.66 12.95 3.81
C ARG A 26 -9.11 12.88 2.39
N GLY A 27 -8.04 12.10 2.20
CA GLY A 27 -7.32 12.01 0.93
C GLY A 27 -7.85 10.95 -0.04
N GLY A 28 -8.97 10.29 0.25
CA GLY A 28 -9.55 9.31 -0.67
C GLY A 28 -10.61 8.40 -0.08
N GLY A 29 -10.67 8.27 1.24
CA GLY A 29 -11.66 7.43 1.93
C GLY A 29 -11.19 5.98 2.14
N SER A 30 -10.35 5.45 1.26
CA SER A 30 -9.76 4.12 1.39
C SER A 30 -8.37 4.05 0.76
N LEU A 31 -7.59 3.02 1.11
CA LEU A 31 -6.26 2.80 0.52
C LEU A 31 -6.33 2.64 -1.00
N GLU A 32 -7.30 1.88 -1.50
CA GLU A 32 -7.52 1.65 -2.94
C GLU A 32 -7.71 2.98 -3.68
N LYS A 33 -8.56 3.85 -3.14
CA LYS A 33 -8.86 5.17 -3.73
C LYS A 33 -7.67 6.11 -3.64
N VAL A 34 -6.80 5.97 -2.64
CA VAL A 34 -5.55 6.74 -2.54
C VAL A 34 -4.57 6.28 -3.62
N PHE A 35 -4.33 4.98 -3.76
CA PHE A 35 -3.39 4.48 -4.77
C PHE A 35 -3.87 4.74 -6.20
N ALA A 36 -5.17 4.59 -6.48
CA ALA A 36 -5.74 4.84 -7.80
C ALA A 36 -5.58 6.31 -8.29
N ARG A 37 -5.22 7.26 -7.41
CA ARG A 37 -4.89 8.64 -7.81
C ARG A 37 -3.50 8.78 -8.42
N TYR A 38 -2.59 7.89 -8.05
CA TYR A 38 -1.16 8.01 -8.36
C TYR A 38 -0.65 6.88 -9.26
N LEU A 39 -1.27 5.70 -9.18
CA LEU A 39 -0.78 4.47 -9.77
C LEU A 39 -1.86 3.78 -10.59
N ASP A 40 -1.45 2.96 -11.56
CA ASP A 40 -2.38 2.15 -12.34
C ASP A 40 -2.69 0.86 -11.61
N GLU A 41 -3.98 0.56 -11.46
CA GLU A 41 -4.40 -0.75 -10.99
C GLU A 41 -4.05 -1.82 -12.04
N VAL A 42 -3.53 -2.95 -11.58
CA VAL A 42 -3.24 -4.13 -12.40
C VAL A 42 -4.00 -5.35 -11.87
N PRO A 43 -4.43 -6.27 -12.75
CA PRO A 43 -5.03 -7.50 -12.30
C PRO A 43 -4.12 -8.26 -11.33
N VAL A 44 -4.67 -8.75 -10.21
CA VAL A 44 -3.90 -9.49 -9.17
C VAL A 44 -3.07 -10.65 -9.77
N LYS A 45 -3.57 -11.29 -10.83
CA LYS A 45 -2.87 -12.38 -11.54
C LYS A 45 -1.62 -11.93 -12.31
N LEU A 46 -1.51 -10.64 -12.59
CA LEU A 46 -0.39 -10.00 -13.28
C LEU A 46 0.51 -9.20 -12.32
N ALA A 47 0.33 -9.39 -11.00
CA ALA A 47 1.16 -8.78 -9.99
C ALA A 47 2.61 -9.23 -10.16
N GLN A 48 3.54 -8.28 -10.11
CA GLN A 48 4.96 -8.53 -10.26
C GLN A 48 5.78 -7.85 -9.16
N ARG A 49 7.08 -8.15 -9.14
CA ARG A 49 8.03 -7.51 -8.22
C ARG A 49 7.94 -5.98 -8.31
N GLY A 50 7.80 -5.33 -7.17
CA GLY A 50 7.74 -3.86 -7.05
C GLY A 50 6.32 -3.28 -7.07
N ASP A 51 5.31 -4.07 -7.46
CA ASP A 51 3.92 -3.63 -7.37
C ASP A 51 3.50 -3.44 -5.91
N ILE A 52 2.61 -2.49 -5.68
CA ILE A 52 1.97 -2.27 -4.39
C ILE A 52 0.72 -3.14 -4.32
N ALA A 53 0.59 -3.94 -3.28
CA ALA A 53 -0.56 -4.80 -3.04
C ALA A 53 -1.28 -4.40 -1.75
N ILE A 54 -2.61 -4.34 -1.79
CA ILE A 54 -3.42 -4.32 -0.58
C ILE A 54 -3.75 -5.76 -0.19
N VAL A 55 -3.52 -6.08 1.08
CA VAL A 55 -3.80 -7.38 1.68
C VAL A 55 -4.58 -7.21 2.96
N GLU A 56 -5.20 -8.30 3.41
CA GLU A 56 -5.80 -8.38 4.75
C GLU A 56 -4.82 -9.09 5.69
N ASN A 57 -4.60 -8.51 6.86
CA ASN A 57 -3.78 -9.06 7.93
C ASN A 57 -4.53 -8.91 9.25
N SER A 58 -4.89 -10.02 9.89
CA SER A 58 -5.65 -10.04 11.16
C SER A 58 -6.92 -9.16 11.14
N GLY A 59 -7.65 -9.13 10.03
CA GLY A 59 -8.89 -8.35 9.87
C GLY A 59 -8.68 -6.86 9.55
N ALA A 60 -7.43 -6.41 9.43
CA ALA A 60 -7.10 -5.05 8.99
C ALA A 60 -6.54 -5.07 7.57
N ARG A 61 -6.90 -4.08 6.75
CA ARG A 61 -6.28 -3.87 5.43
C ARG A 61 -4.98 -3.12 5.60
N CYS A 62 -3.93 -3.60 4.95
CA CYS A 62 -2.66 -2.90 4.85
C CYS A 62 -2.10 -2.97 3.43
N ALA A 63 -1.23 -2.03 3.10
CA ALA A 63 -0.51 -1.99 1.84
C ALA A 63 0.91 -2.54 2.04
N GLY A 64 1.42 -3.23 1.03
CA GLY A 64 2.77 -3.76 1.02
C GLY A 64 3.33 -3.90 -0.38
N VAL A 65 4.60 -4.30 -0.48
CA VAL A 65 5.30 -4.46 -1.75
C VAL A 65 5.35 -5.93 -2.13
N VAL A 66 5.00 -6.24 -3.38
CA VAL A 66 5.15 -7.58 -3.95
C VAL A 66 6.64 -7.83 -4.20
N TYR A 67 7.21 -8.86 -3.56
CA TYR A 67 8.60 -9.26 -3.77
C TYR A 67 8.80 -10.74 -3.40
N SER A 68 9.50 -11.49 -4.26
CA SER A 68 9.80 -12.93 -4.03
C SER A 68 8.55 -13.79 -3.78
N GLY A 69 7.47 -13.53 -4.53
CA GLY A 69 6.22 -14.30 -4.46
C GLY A 69 5.40 -14.11 -3.17
N VAL A 70 5.72 -13.08 -2.38
CA VAL A 70 4.99 -12.69 -1.16
C VAL A 70 4.76 -11.17 -1.16
N VAL A 71 3.89 -10.71 -0.26
CA VAL A 71 3.69 -9.28 0.01
C VAL A 71 4.42 -8.93 1.31
N TRP A 72 5.32 -7.95 1.24
CA TRP A 72 6.01 -7.42 2.40
C TRP A 72 5.27 -6.20 2.93
N VAL A 73 4.80 -6.29 4.17
CA VAL A 73 4.04 -5.23 4.84
C VAL A 73 4.77 -4.76 6.09
N PRO A 74 4.54 -3.50 6.53
CA PRO A 74 4.93 -3.08 7.88
C PRO A 74 4.17 -3.89 8.94
N GLY A 75 4.88 -4.39 9.94
CA GLY A 75 4.33 -4.96 11.16
C GLY A 75 4.96 -4.31 12.39
N GLU A 76 4.52 -4.73 13.58
CA GLU A 76 4.91 -4.13 14.87
C GLU A 76 6.42 -4.09 15.10
N ASN A 77 7.13 -5.16 14.70
CA ASN A 77 8.57 -5.32 14.89
C ASN A 77 9.38 -5.18 13.58
N GLY A 78 8.84 -4.50 12.58
CA GLY A 78 9.46 -4.33 11.27
C GLY A 78 8.71 -5.05 10.16
N LEU A 79 9.40 -5.37 9.07
CA LEU A 79 8.76 -5.95 7.89
C LEU A 79 8.34 -7.40 8.11
N VAL A 80 7.09 -7.71 7.74
CA VAL A 80 6.52 -9.06 7.80
C VAL A 80 6.19 -9.52 6.38
N ARG A 81 6.53 -10.78 6.09
CA ARG A 81 6.16 -11.45 4.84
C ARG A 81 4.79 -12.10 4.97
N LEU A 82 3.87 -11.77 4.08
CA LEU A 82 2.56 -12.39 4.02
C LEU A 82 2.41 -13.21 2.74
N ARG A 83 2.09 -14.49 2.90
CA ARG A 83 1.72 -15.40 1.79
C ARG A 83 0.21 -15.45 1.68
N VAL A 84 -0.38 -14.35 1.26
CA VAL A 84 -1.82 -14.17 1.10
C VAL A 84 -2.11 -13.67 -0.31
N LYS A 85 -3.33 -13.92 -0.80
CA LYS A 85 -3.79 -13.38 -2.07
C LYS A 85 -4.08 -11.88 -1.90
N PRO A 86 -3.48 -10.99 -2.71
CA PRO A 86 -3.84 -9.58 -2.72
C PRO A 86 -5.32 -9.36 -3.02
N LEU A 87 -5.90 -8.35 -2.39
CA LEU A 87 -7.23 -7.85 -2.70
C LEU A 87 -7.20 -7.04 -4.00
N SER A 88 -6.13 -6.26 -4.19
CA SER A 88 -5.91 -5.36 -5.31
C SER A 88 -4.43 -5.00 -5.40
N VAL A 89 -3.98 -4.62 -6.60
CA VAL A 89 -2.55 -4.42 -6.92
C VAL A 89 -2.38 -3.21 -7.85
N TRP A 90 -1.32 -2.42 -7.63
CA TRP A 90 -0.98 -1.24 -8.43
C TRP A 90 0.46 -1.27 -8.92
N ARG A 91 0.67 -0.84 -10.16
CA ARG A 91 1.99 -0.71 -10.79
C ARG A 91 2.64 0.62 -10.43
N VAL A 92 3.85 0.55 -9.89
CA VAL A 92 4.73 1.72 -9.78
C VAL A 92 5.46 1.88 -11.12
N ARG A 93 5.37 3.07 -11.73
CA ARG A 93 5.99 3.40 -13.02
C ARG A 93 7.44 3.86 -12.85
#